data_AF-A0A962CIT4-F1
#
_entry.id   AF-A0A962CIT4-F1
#
_cell.length_a   1.000
_cell.length_b   1.000
_cell.length_c   1.000
_cell.angle_alpha   90.00
_cell.angle_beta   90.00
_cell.angle_gamma   90.00
#
_symmetry.space_group_name_H-M   'P 1'
#
loop_
_entity.id
_entity.type
_entity.pdbx_description
1 polymer ?
#
loop_
_entity_poly.entity_id
_entity_poly.type
_entity_poly.pdbx_seq_one_letter_code
_entity_poly.pdbx_strand_id
1 'polypeptide(L)'
;VAEHGKVEDHLTVEPADIIPAEDDSGTRLWRVHSWGFLSDPNDFSQALVMALPMLMGAWQRRSKLRNLVRVWVPCALLIYASYLSHSRGATLGLGVVMLFGLMRRLGRVRAALLLGAFALAAIVVGFTGGRSFSSGEESAGGRIAAWSEGLTMLGSHPLFGVGYGNFTEHFNYTAHNSFVLCFAELGLLGYFLWVGMIVLSLRELHQAAQFAPVDSPERRWAILLRLSLLGFLTCALFLSRTYQPTLYILLGLCIASWHCAEKTWSSREDAEVVPVRWPLATVRVMIISIFLVYMIVRFQNAFVR
;
A
#
# COMPACT_ATOMS: atom_id res chain seq x y z
N VAL A 1 3.84 39.69 43.89
CA VAL A 1 2.75 39.43 42.94
C VAL A 1 3.37 38.78 41.73
N ALA A 2 3.37 37.45 41.69
CA ALA A 2 3.93 36.66 40.59
C ALA A 2 2.76 35.83 40.03
N GLU A 3 2.31 36.19 38.84
CA GLU A 3 1.30 35.42 38.09
C GLU A 3 1.93 34.13 37.59
N HIS A 4 1.47 33.01 38.14
CA HIS A 4 1.66 31.72 37.51
C HIS A 4 0.84 31.68 36.22
N GLY A 5 1.54 31.72 35.08
CA GLY A 5 0.98 31.39 33.78
C GLY A 5 0.38 30.00 33.83
N LYS A 6 -0.94 29.91 33.66
CA LYS A 6 -1.63 28.67 33.38
C LYS A 6 -1.10 28.14 32.05
N VAL A 7 -0.47 26.98 32.10
CA VAL A 7 -0.25 26.17 30.90
C VAL A 7 -1.64 25.69 30.49
N GLU A 8 -2.19 26.25 29.42
CA GLU A 8 -3.38 25.70 28.78
C GLU A 8 -3.00 24.33 28.21
N ASP A 9 -3.57 23.29 28.82
CA ASP A 9 -3.42 21.92 28.37
C ASP A 9 -4.26 21.74 27.11
N HIS A 10 -3.68 22.03 25.94
CA HIS A 10 -4.33 21.89 24.63
C HIS A 10 -4.60 20.42 24.22
N LEU A 11 -4.66 19.49 25.18
CA LEU A 11 -4.89 18.06 24.96
C LEU A 11 -6.28 17.57 25.42
N THR A 12 -7.16 18.47 25.85
CA THR A 12 -8.57 18.10 26.10
C THR A 12 -9.29 17.92 24.76
N VAL A 13 -9.32 16.69 24.27
CA VAL A 13 -10.19 16.29 23.15
C VAL A 13 -11.63 16.55 23.58
N GLU A 14 -12.32 17.50 22.94
CA GLU A 14 -13.74 17.68 23.19
C GLU A 14 -14.48 16.42 22.74
N PRO A 15 -15.47 15.90 23.50
CA PRO A 15 -16.27 14.75 23.07
C PRO A 15 -16.96 14.97 21.70
N ALA A 16 -17.12 16.23 21.28
CA ALA A 16 -17.61 16.63 19.97
C ALA A 16 -16.60 16.45 18.82
N ASP A 17 -15.30 16.38 19.11
CA ASP A 17 -14.22 16.11 18.13
C ASP A 17 -14.08 14.62 17.80
N ILE A 18 -14.73 13.76 18.59
CA ILE A 18 -14.74 12.32 18.39
C ILE A 18 -15.91 11.94 17.46
N ILE A 19 -15.91 12.51 16.25
CA ILE A 19 -16.90 12.16 15.24
C ILE A 19 -16.48 10.81 14.61
N PRO A 20 -17.35 9.78 14.59
CA PRO A 20 -17.06 8.55 13.87
C PRO A 20 -16.74 8.86 12.41
N ALA A 21 -15.59 8.38 11.95
CA ALA A 21 -15.13 8.60 10.58
C ALA A 21 -16.18 8.09 9.58
N GLU A 22 -16.51 8.94 8.61
CA GLU A 22 -17.38 8.55 7.51
C GLU A 22 -16.65 7.50 6.64
N ASP A 23 -17.30 6.35 6.45
CA ASP A 23 -16.87 5.36 5.47
C ASP A 23 -17.20 5.85 4.06
N ASP A 24 -16.55 5.28 3.05
CA ASP A 24 -16.80 5.59 1.63
C ASP A 24 -18.26 5.32 1.17
N SER A 25 -19.09 4.73 2.04
CA SER A 25 -20.53 4.49 1.85
C SER A 25 -21.44 5.45 2.62
N GLY A 26 -20.90 6.51 3.22
CA GLY A 26 -21.68 7.49 4.01
C GLY A 26 -22.11 7.00 5.40
N THR A 27 -21.75 5.77 5.77
CA THR A 27 -21.98 5.23 7.12
C THR A 27 -20.90 5.71 8.08
N ARG A 28 -21.31 6.28 9.21
CA ARG A 28 -20.42 6.68 10.30
C ARG A 28 -19.96 5.47 11.11
N LEU A 29 -18.66 5.23 11.15
CA LEU A 29 -18.08 4.11 11.88
C LEU A 29 -16.96 4.56 12.80
N TRP A 30 -16.89 3.90 13.95
CA TRP A 30 -15.76 4.03 14.86
C TRP A 30 -14.55 3.33 14.25
N ARG A 31 -13.53 4.11 13.87
CA ARG A 31 -12.34 3.62 13.17
C ARG A 31 -11.10 4.11 13.91
N VAL A 32 -10.17 3.20 14.21
CA VAL A 32 -8.87 3.59 14.79
C VAL A 32 -8.03 4.30 13.72
N HIS A 33 -7.43 5.43 14.10
CA HIS A 33 -6.49 6.21 13.28
C HIS A 33 -5.32 6.72 14.14
N SER A 34 -4.35 7.37 13.49
CA SER A 34 -3.24 8.05 14.18
C SER A 34 -3.48 9.56 14.26
N TRP A 35 -2.50 10.27 14.82
CA TRP A 35 -2.47 11.73 14.83
C TRP A 35 -1.61 12.26 13.66
N GLY A 36 -1.79 13.52 13.29
CA GLY A 36 -1.01 14.16 12.22
C GLY A 36 -1.39 13.66 10.83
N PHE A 37 -0.41 13.46 9.94
CA PHE A 37 -0.64 13.12 8.53
C PHE A 37 -1.20 11.70 8.29
N LEU A 38 -1.34 10.89 9.35
CA LEU A 38 -1.98 9.56 9.34
C LEU A 38 -3.31 9.58 10.11
N SER A 39 -3.99 10.74 10.14
CA SER A 39 -5.33 10.89 10.73
C SER A 39 -6.43 10.18 9.94
N ASP A 40 -6.23 9.97 8.64
CA ASP A 40 -7.11 9.13 7.84
C ASP A 40 -6.92 7.64 8.23
N PRO A 41 -7.97 6.91 8.64
CA PRO A 41 -7.86 5.50 9.03
C PRO A 41 -7.33 4.58 7.91
N ASN A 42 -7.57 4.91 6.64
CA ASN A 42 -7.05 4.17 5.50
C ASN A 42 -5.53 4.37 5.35
N ASP A 43 -5.04 5.58 5.63
CA ASP A 43 -3.61 5.92 5.54
C ASP A 43 -2.85 5.29 6.67
N PHE A 44 -3.42 5.38 7.87
CA PHE A 44 -2.90 4.70 9.04
C PHE A 44 -2.77 3.21 8.78
N SER A 45 -3.83 2.54 8.34
CA SER A 45 -3.82 1.10 8.08
C SER A 45 -2.89 0.70 6.93
N GLN A 46 -2.81 1.49 5.85
CA GLN A 46 -1.82 1.27 4.80
C GLN A 46 -0.39 1.32 5.36
N ALA A 47 -0.08 2.27 6.24
CA ALA A 47 1.22 2.35 6.91
C ALA A 47 1.49 1.12 7.80
N LEU A 48 0.48 0.60 8.52
CA LEU A 48 0.61 -0.64 9.29
C LEU A 48 0.93 -1.85 8.39
N VAL A 49 0.26 -1.97 7.24
CA VAL A 49 0.52 -3.02 6.24
C VAL A 49 1.97 -2.94 5.74
N MET A 50 2.48 -1.73 5.49
CA MET A 50 3.88 -1.52 5.10
C MET A 50 4.87 -1.93 6.20
N ALA A 51 4.57 -1.62 7.46
CA ALA A 51 5.46 -1.88 8.59
C ALA A 51 5.55 -3.38 8.95
N LEU A 52 4.49 -4.14 8.70
CA LEU A 52 4.39 -5.55 9.11
C LEU A 52 5.54 -6.45 8.63
N PRO A 53 5.92 -6.46 7.33
CA PRO A 53 7.09 -7.19 6.89
C PRO A 53 8.38 -6.73 7.57
N MET A 54 8.53 -5.42 7.82
CA MET A 54 9.76 -4.85 8.39
C MET A 54 10.03 -5.34 9.82
N LEU A 55 8.97 -5.61 10.61
CA LEU A 55 9.10 -6.21 11.94
C LEU A 55 9.85 -7.55 11.91
N MET A 56 9.70 -8.31 10.83
CA MET A 56 10.43 -9.56 10.63
C MET A 56 11.94 -9.36 10.47
N GLY A 57 12.43 -8.12 10.38
CA GLY A 57 13.85 -7.78 10.43
C GLY A 57 14.46 -8.02 11.82
N ALA A 58 13.69 -7.81 12.89
CA ALA A 58 14.12 -7.99 14.28
C ALA A 58 14.21 -9.47 14.71
N TRP A 59 13.75 -10.40 13.88
CA TRP A 59 13.70 -11.82 14.24
C TRP A 59 15.09 -12.45 14.37
N GLN A 60 15.31 -13.22 15.44
CA GLN A 60 16.59 -13.84 15.74
C GLN A 60 16.46 -15.36 15.89
N ARG A 61 17.42 -16.10 15.33
CA ARG A 61 17.42 -17.58 15.42
C ARG A 61 17.54 -17.99 16.90
N ARG A 62 16.81 -19.05 17.28
CA ARG A 62 16.83 -19.69 18.61
C ARG A 62 16.44 -18.81 19.82
N SER A 63 15.80 -17.66 19.62
CA SER A 63 15.35 -16.79 20.73
C SER A 63 13.83 -16.62 20.78
N LYS A 64 13.12 -17.63 21.28
CA LYS A 64 11.64 -17.68 21.25
C LYS A 64 10.99 -16.52 22.01
N LEU A 65 11.39 -16.28 23.27
CA LEU A 65 10.82 -15.21 24.11
C LEU A 65 11.09 -13.82 23.52
N ARG A 66 12.29 -13.60 23.01
CA ARG A 66 12.66 -12.31 22.40
C ARG A 66 11.92 -12.06 21.09
N ASN A 67 11.72 -13.09 20.27
CA ASN A 67 10.91 -13.00 19.06
C ASN A 67 9.42 -12.83 19.40
N LEU A 68 8.93 -13.39 20.50
CA LEU A 68 7.56 -13.17 20.97
C LEU A 68 7.33 -11.67 21.22
N VAL A 69 8.19 -11.05 22.02
CA VAL A 69 8.05 -9.64 22.41
C VAL A 69 8.39 -8.67 21.26
N ARG A 70 9.42 -8.95 20.46
CA ARG A 70 9.90 -8.02 19.42
C ARG A 70 9.21 -8.16 18.07
N VAL A 71 8.56 -9.29 17.80
CA VAL A 71 7.98 -9.58 16.48
C VAL A 71 6.52 -9.93 16.62
N TRP A 72 6.19 -11.00 17.35
CA TRP A 72 4.82 -11.52 17.35
C TRP A 72 3.81 -10.62 18.04
N VAL A 73 4.13 -10.07 19.22
CA VAL A 73 3.26 -9.12 19.93
C VAL A 73 3.03 -7.85 19.08
N PRO A 74 4.08 -7.17 18.57
CA PRO A 74 3.89 -6.05 17.65
C PRO A 74 3.09 -6.43 16.41
N CYS A 75 3.37 -7.56 15.75
CA CYS A 75 2.61 -8.01 14.58
C CYS A 75 1.13 -8.20 14.90
N ALA A 76 0.79 -8.83 16.03
CA ALA A 76 -0.58 -9.00 16.46
C ALA A 76 -1.28 -7.64 16.68
N LEU A 77 -0.58 -6.69 17.31
CA LEU A 77 -1.09 -5.33 17.53
C LEU A 77 -1.31 -4.58 16.21
N LEU A 78 -0.38 -4.62 15.26
CA LEU A 78 -0.54 -3.95 13.96
C LEU A 78 -1.68 -4.58 13.14
N ILE A 79 -1.81 -5.91 13.15
CA ILE A 79 -2.92 -6.61 12.48
C ILE A 79 -4.26 -6.22 13.12
N TYR A 80 -4.32 -6.18 14.45
CA TYR A 80 -5.53 -5.81 15.18
C TYR A 80 -5.90 -4.34 14.95
N ALA A 81 -4.94 -3.42 15.02
CA ALA A 81 -5.17 -2.01 14.68
C ALA A 81 -5.62 -1.82 13.23
N SER A 82 -5.02 -2.57 12.28
CA SER A 82 -5.47 -2.57 10.89
C SER A 82 -6.89 -3.12 10.74
N TYR A 83 -7.30 -4.09 11.54
CA TYR A 83 -8.69 -4.57 11.56
C TYR A 83 -9.66 -3.49 12.06
N LEU A 84 -9.33 -2.84 13.19
CA LEU A 84 -10.14 -1.76 13.77
C LEU A 84 -10.19 -0.48 12.89
N SER A 85 -9.30 -0.34 11.92
CA SER A 85 -9.36 0.73 10.93
C SER A 85 -10.48 0.55 9.90
N HIS A 86 -11.05 -0.66 9.78
CA HIS A 86 -12.06 -1.02 8.77
C HIS A 86 -11.69 -0.67 7.31
N SER A 87 -10.40 -0.64 6.95
CA SER A 87 -9.92 -0.40 5.59
C SER A 87 -9.91 -1.68 4.75
N ARG A 88 -10.79 -1.75 3.73
CA ARG A 88 -10.87 -2.90 2.80
C ARG A 88 -9.57 -3.09 2.01
N GLY A 89 -8.94 -1.98 1.60
CA GLY A 89 -7.65 -1.98 0.91
C GLY A 89 -6.55 -2.57 1.79
N ALA A 90 -6.52 -2.22 3.08
CA ALA A 90 -5.57 -2.79 4.03
C ALA A 90 -5.80 -4.29 4.26
N THR A 91 -7.05 -4.76 4.34
CA THR A 91 -7.35 -6.20 4.44
C THR A 91 -6.77 -6.99 3.27
N LEU A 92 -6.96 -6.51 2.03
CA LEU A 92 -6.37 -7.12 0.84
C LEU A 92 -4.84 -7.03 0.85
N GLY A 93 -4.28 -5.88 1.25
CA GLY A 93 -2.85 -5.68 1.42
C GLY A 93 -2.21 -6.66 2.40
N LEU A 94 -2.85 -6.88 3.57
CA LEU A 94 -2.45 -7.90 4.54
C LEU A 94 -2.47 -9.29 3.92
N GLY A 95 -3.54 -9.64 3.20
CA GLY A 95 -3.66 -10.91 2.50
C GLY A 95 -2.52 -11.14 1.51
N VAL A 96 -2.16 -10.14 0.71
CA VAL A 96 -1.04 -10.19 -0.24
C VAL A 96 0.30 -10.36 0.49
N VAL A 97 0.55 -9.57 1.54
CA VAL A 97 1.78 -9.67 2.34
C VAL A 97 1.92 -11.06 2.96
N MET A 98 0.84 -11.58 3.56
CA MET A 98 0.81 -12.92 4.14
C MET A 98 1.00 -14.00 3.07
N LEU A 99 0.33 -13.89 1.92
CA LEU A 99 0.45 -14.82 0.81
C LEU A 99 1.90 -14.94 0.37
N PHE A 100 2.52 -13.83 -0.05
CA PHE A 100 3.87 -13.85 -0.58
C PHE A 100 4.89 -14.21 0.50
N GLY A 101 4.68 -13.80 1.75
CA GLY A 101 5.49 -14.25 2.88
C GLY A 101 5.43 -15.76 3.09
N LEU A 102 4.24 -16.36 2.99
CA LEU A 102 4.02 -17.78 3.18
C LEU A 102 4.47 -18.62 1.98
N MET A 103 4.28 -18.13 0.75
CA MET A 103 4.75 -18.78 -0.49
C MET A 103 6.26 -19.00 -0.46
N ARG A 104 7.01 -18.08 0.18
CA ARG A 104 8.45 -18.23 0.36
C ARG A 104 8.86 -19.31 1.34
N ARG A 105 7.99 -19.68 2.29
CA ARG A 105 8.28 -20.72 3.30
C ARG A 105 7.72 -22.08 2.94
N LEU A 106 6.50 -22.12 2.41
CA LEU A 106 5.74 -23.36 2.20
C LEU A 106 5.57 -23.73 0.72
N GLY A 107 5.98 -22.87 -0.20
CA GLY A 107 5.72 -23.02 -1.64
C GLY A 107 4.36 -22.46 -2.07
N ARG A 108 4.19 -22.27 -3.38
CA ARG A 108 3.06 -21.52 -3.97
C ARG A 108 1.69 -22.13 -3.64
N VAL A 109 1.56 -23.44 -3.85
CA VAL A 109 0.28 -24.16 -3.69
C VAL A 109 -0.17 -24.18 -2.24
N ARG A 110 0.72 -24.58 -1.32
CA ARG A 110 0.39 -24.65 0.12
C ARG A 110 0.02 -23.29 0.71
N ALA A 111 0.74 -22.23 0.30
CA ALA A 111 0.45 -20.89 0.77
C ALA A 111 -0.91 -20.38 0.27
N ALA A 112 -1.26 -20.62 -0.99
CA ALA A 112 -2.56 -20.27 -1.54
C ALA A 112 -3.70 -21.03 -0.85
N LEU A 113 -3.53 -22.34 -0.61
CA LEU A 113 -4.51 -23.16 0.10
C LEU A 113 -4.74 -22.69 1.54
N LEU A 114 -3.67 -22.41 2.28
CA LEU A 114 -3.77 -21.93 3.66
C LEU A 114 -4.42 -20.56 3.75
N LEU A 115 -4.10 -19.65 2.83
CA LEU A 115 -4.74 -18.34 2.80
C LEU A 115 -6.22 -18.46 2.40
N GLY A 116 -6.55 -19.32 1.43
CA GLY A 116 -7.92 -19.58 1.03
C GLY A 116 -8.76 -20.18 2.16
N ALA A 117 -8.20 -21.14 2.90
CA ALA A 117 -8.83 -21.73 4.07
C ALA A 117 -9.04 -20.69 5.20
N PHE A 118 -8.05 -19.82 5.44
CA PHE A 118 -8.16 -18.73 6.40
C PHE A 118 -9.23 -17.71 6.01
N ALA A 119 -9.27 -17.31 4.73
CA ALA A 119 -10.28 -16.38 4.22
C ALA A 119 -11.69 -16.96 4.36
N LEU A 120 -11.87 -18.25 4.04
CA LEU A 120 -13.14 -18.94 4.22
C LEU A 120 -13.56 -18.99 5.70
N ALA A 121 -12.64 -19.34 6.60
CA ALA A 121 -12.91 -19.34 8.03
C ALA A 121 -13.30 -17.95 8.55
N ALA A 122 -12.61 -16.88 8.10
CA ALA A 122 -12.94 -15.51 8.45
C ALA A 122 -14.34 -15.10 7.99
N ILE A 123 -14.76 -15.52 6.78
CA ILE A 123 -16.12 -15.29 6.27
C ILE A 123 -17.15 -16.02 7.14
N VAL A 124 -16.93 -17.31 7.44
CA VAL A 124 -17.86 -18.14 8.23
C VAL A 124 -18.04 -17.60 9.65
N VAL A 125 -16.98 -17.08 10.26
CA VAL A 125 -17.02 -16.53 11.63
C VAL A 125 -17.61 -15.10 11.67
N GLY A 126 -17.96 -14.52 10.52
CA GLY A 126 -18.49 -13.15 10.47
C GLY A 126 -17.43 -12.08 10.75
N PHE A 127 -16.15 -12.43 10.60
CA PHE A 127 -15.00 -11.54 10.82
C PHE A 127 -14.96 -10.35 9.85
N THR A 128 -15.85 -10.31 8.84
CA THR A 128 -16.03 -9.16 7.93
C THR A 128 -16.92 -8.06 8.51
N GLY A 129 -17.42 -8.21 9.75
CA GLY A 129 -18.06 -7.13 10.50
C GLY A 129 -19.39 -6.67 9.91
N GLY A 130 -20.15 -7.57 9.27
CA GLY A 130 -21.53 -7.29 8.83
C GLY A 130 -21.68 -6.29 7.68
N ARG A 131 -20.59 -5.81 7.06
CA ARG A 131 -20.64 -5.10 5.77
C ARG A 131 -20.99 -6.10 4.67
N SER A 132 -22.27 -6.46 4.59
CA SER A 132 -22.84 -7.29 3.54
C SER A 132 -22.64 -6.63 2.17
N PHE A 133 -22.53 -7.48 1.14
CA PHE A 133 -22.24 -7.18 -0.26
C PHE A 133 -23.05 -6.02 -0.87
N SER A 134 -24.19 -5.65 -0.28
CA SER A 134 -25.09 -4.56 -0.74
C SER A 134 -24.44 -3.17 -0.73
N SER A 135 -23.59 -2.84 0.26
CA SER A 135 -22.83 -1.58 0.28
C SER A 135 -21.67 -1.55 -0.73
N GLY A 136 -21.36 -2.70 -1.33
CA GLY A 136 -20.28 -2.86 -2.30
C GLY A 136 -20.63 -2.36 -3.71
N GLU A 137 -21.89 -2.45 -4.11
CA GLU A 137 -22.33 -2.13 -5.48
C GLU A 137 -22.35 -0.62 -5.75
N GLU A 138 -22.90 0.19 -4.85
CA GLU A 138 -22.92 1.66 -4.97
C GLU A 138 -21.50 2.24 -4.91
N SER A 139 -20.68 1.76 -3.97
CA SER A 139 -19.27 2.14 -3.84
C SER A 139 -18.41 1.69 -5.04
N ALA A 140 -18.70 0.53 -5.65
CA ALA A 140 -18.00 0.08 -6.84
C ALA A 140 -18.39 0.89 -8.09
N GLY A 141 -19.68 1.21 -8.26
CA GLY A 141 -20.16 2.07 -9.35
C GLY A 141 -19.51 3.45 -9.33
N GLY A 142 -19.44 4.10 -8.15
CA GLY A 142 -18.78 5.40 -7.98
C GLY A 142 -17.30 5.38 -8.36
N ARG A 143 -16.57 4.31 -8.00
CA ARG A 143 -15.16 4.13 -8.40
C ARG A 143 -14.99 3.99 -9.90
N ILE A 144 -15.85 3.20 -10.55
CA ILE A 144 -15.75 2.97 -11.99
C ILE A 144 -16.05 4.26 -12.77
N ALA A 145 -17.02 5.05 -12.31
CA ALA A 145 -17.28 6.38 -12.87
C ALA A 145 -16.07 7.31 -12.72
N ALA A 146 -15.45 7.37 -11.53
CA ALA A 146 -14.24 8.14 -11.31
C ALA A 146 -13.07 7.67 -12.21
N TRP A 147 -12.95 6.37 -12.46
CA TRP A 147 -11.92 5.82 -13.35
C TRP A 147 -12.18 6.15 -14.82
N SER A 148 -13.45 6.14 -15.22
CA SER A 148 -13.85 6.62 -16.55
C SER A 148 -13.46 8.09 -16.72
N GLU A 149 -13.72 8.93 -15.72
CA GLU A 149 -13.37 10.34 -15.77
C GLU A 149 -11.84 10.54 -15.77
N GLY A 150 -11.09 9.80 -14.97
CA GLY A 150 -9.63 9.83 -15.02
C GLY A 150 -9.07 9.47 -16.40
N LEU A 151 -9.67 8.51 -17.12
CA LEU A 151 -9.29 8.19 -18.51
C LEU A 151 -9.63 9.34 -19.48
N THR A 152 -10.75 10.04 -19.27
CA THR A 152 -11.12 11.25 -20.03
C THR A 152 -10.12 12.39 -19.78
N MET A 153 -9.71 12.62 -18.53
CA MET A 153 -8.68 13.59 -18.15
C MET A 153 -7.34 13.27 -18.85
N LEU A 154 -6.92 12.00 -18.83
CA LEU A 154 -5.72 11.55 -19.55
C LEU A 154 -5.85 11.76 -21.07
N GLY A 155 -7.02 11.47 -21.64
CA GLY A 155 -7.27 11.64 -23.07
C GLY A 155 -7.22 13.10 -23.52
N SER A 156 -7.71 14.02 -22.68
CA SER A 156 -7.72 15.46 -22.96
C SER A 156 -6.37 16.13 -22.70
N HIS A 157 -5.63 15.69 -21.67
CA HIS A 157 -4.35 16.27 -21.26
C HIS A 157 -3.25 15.19 -21.14
N PRO A 158 -2.82 14.56 -22.24
CA PRO A 158 -2.04 13.32 -22.19
C PRO A 158 -0.63 13.46 -21.63
N LEU A 159 0.04 14.61 -21.80
CA LEU A 159 1.43 14.75 -21.38
C LEU A 159 1.57 15.11 -19.90
N PHE A 160 0.83 16.13 -19.47
CA PHE A 160 0.97 16.74 -18.14
C PHE A 160 -0.25 16.57 -17.23
N GLY A 161 -1.34 15.97 -17.72
CA GLY A 161 -2.58 15.81 -16.97
C GLY A 161 -3.28 17.14 -16.71
N VAL A 162 -4.33 17.08 -15.90
CA VAL A 162 -5.14 18.27 -15.53
C VAL A 162 -4.51 19.12 -14.42
N GLY A 163 -3.35 18.71 -13.90
CA GLY A 163 -2.62 19.41 -12.84
C GLY A 163 -2.82 18.78 -11.46
N TYR A 164 -1.82 18.96 -10.61
CA TYR A 164 -1.79 18.49 -9.23
C TYR A 164 -3.00 18.99 -8.43
N GLY A 165 -3.73 18.07 -7.80
CA GLY A 165 -4.88 18.37 -6.95
C GLY A 165 -6.16 18.74 -7.69
N ASN A 166 -6.16 18.72 -9.04
CA ASN A 166 -7.32 19.13 -9.84
C ASN A 166 -8.28 17.98 -10.20
N PHE A 167 -8.06 16.76 -9.72
CA PHE A 167 -8.99 15.65 -10.01
C PHE A 167 -10.41 15.99 -9.55
N THR A 168 -10.57 16.57 -8.36
CA THR A 168 -11.88 16.89 -7.79
C THR A 168 -12.56 18.11 -8.42
N GLU A 169 -11.82 18.93 -9.17
CA GLU A 169 -12.40 20.01 -9.98
C GLU A 169 -13.14 19.47 -11.22
N HIS A 170 -12.81 18.24 -11.63
CA HIS A 170 -13.38 17.58 -12.80
C HIS A 170 -14.35 16.45 -12.41
N PHE A 171 -14.33 15.99 -11.16
CA PHE A 171 -15.22 14.94 -10.66
C PHE A 171 -15.54 15.13 -9.18
N ASN A 172 -16.78 14.88 -8.75
CA ASN A 172 -17.25 15.21 -7.38
C ASN A 172 -16.48 14.52 -6.23
N TYR A 173 -15.74 13.45 -6.51
CA TYR A 173 -14.97 12.69 -5.52
C TYR A 173 -13.59 12.29 -6.08
N THR A 174 -12.72 11.76 -5.24
CA THR A 174 -11.39 11.30 -5.70
C THR A 174 -11.48 9.98 -6.49
N ALA A 175 -10.42 9.61 -7.20
CA ALA A 175 -10.33 8.38 -7.99
C ALA A 175 -10.47 7.07 -7.17
N HIS A 176 -10.23 7.11 -5.85
CA HIS A 176 -10.04 5.94 -4.99
C HIS A 176 -9.09 4.90 -5.60
N ASN A 177 -8.08 5.36 -6.36
CA ASN A 177 -7.05 4.55 -6.99
C ASN A 177 -5.87 5.45 -7.35
N SER A 178 -4.70 5.16 -6.79
CA SER A 178 -3.51 6.00 -6.93
C SER A 178 -2.98 6.03 -8.37
N PHE A 179 -3.14 4.92 -9.12
CA PHE A 179 -2.68 4.88 -10.52
C PHE A 179 -3.53 5.80 -11.38
N VAL A 180 -4.86 5.74 -11.21
CA VAL A 180 -5.82 6.61 -11.93
C VAL A 180 -5.59 8.07 -11.57
N LEU A 181 -5.48 8.39 -10.28
CA LEU A 181 -5.19 9.74 -9.82
C LEU A 181 -3.90 10.28 -10.46
N CYS A 182 -2.83 9.46 -10.46
CA CYS A 182 -1.53 9.86 -10.96
C CYS A 182 -1.55 10.20 -12.45
N PHE A 183 -2.10 9.32 -13.30
CA PHE A 183 -2.12 9.61 -14.74
C PHE A 183 -3.12 10.71 -15.10
N ALA A 184 -4.19 10.89 -14.33
CA ALA A 184 -5.18 11.93 -14.59
C ALA A 184 -4.60 13.32 -14.30
N GLU A 185 -3.94 13.48 -13.14
CA GLU A 185 -3.41 14.77 -12.71
C GLU A 185 -2.04 15.11 -13.29
N LEU A 186 -1.17 14.12 -13.51
CA LEU A 186 0.21 14.35 -13.96
C LEU A 186 0.49 13.90 -15.40
N GLY A 187 -0.49 13.32 -16.08
CA GLY A 187 -0.35 12.80 -17.43
C GLY A 187 0.63 11.64 -17.54
N LEU A 188 0.98 11.26 -18.76
CA LEU A 188 1.91 10.16 -19.04
C LEU A 188 3.33 10.45 -18.55
N LEU A 189 3.76 11.73 -18.52
CA LEU A 189 5.11 12.08 -18.07
C LEU A 189 5.27 11.87 -16.56
N GLY A 190 4.37 12.44 -15.75
CA GLY A 190 4.43 12.25 -14.30
C GLY A 190 4.14 10.81 -13.92
N TYR A 191 3.22 10.14 -14.63
CA TYR A 191 2.95 8.72 -14.42
C TYR A 191 4.16 7.84 -14.72
N PHE A 192 4.93 8.15 -15.76
CA PHE A 192 6.19 7.47 -16.06
C PHE A 192 7.20 7.59 -14.92
N LEU A 193 7.36 8.79 -14.35
CA LEU A 193 8.28 9.00 -13.23
C LEU A 193 7.81 8.26 -11.97
N TRP A 194 6.51 8.35 -11.65
CA TRP A 194 5.93 7.71 -10.47
C TRP A 194 6.00 6.18 -10.54
N VAL A 195 5.56 5.57 -11.65
CA VAL A 195 5.71 4.12 -11.89
C VAL A 195 7.18 3.75 -12.00
N GLY A 196 8.01 4.62 -12.57
CA GLY A 196 9.45 4.43 -12.72
C GLY A 196 10.15 4.19 -11.39
N MET A 197 9.89 5.02 -10.39
CA MET A 197 10.42 4.84 -9.04
C MET A 197 10.01 3.50 -8.43
N ILE A 198 8.74 3.11 -8.57
CA ILE A 198 8.22 1.84 -8.05
C ILE A 198 8.88 0.64 -8.74
N VAL A 199 8.95 0.67 -10.08
CA VAL A 199 9.52 -0.41 -10.90
C VAL A 199 11.01 -0.55 -10.64
N LEU A 200 11.74 0.57 -10.53
CA LEU A 200 13.15 0.58 -10.19
C LEU A 200 13.37 -0.07 -8.82
N SER A 201 12.68 0.41 -7.78
CA SER A 201 12.80 -0.16 -6.42
C SER A 201 12.45 -1.65 -6.36
N LEU A 202 11.39 -2.11 -7.04
CA LEU A 202 11.05 -3.53 -7.06
C LEU A 202 12.13 -4.40 -7.72
N ARG A 203 12.80 -3.89 -8.75
CA ARG A 203 13.86 -4.59 -9.48
C ARG A 203 15.18 -4.57 -8.73
N GLU A 204 15.55 -3.43 -8.16
CA GLU A 204 16.70 -3.30 -7.27
C GLU A 204 16.58 -4.26 -6.08
N LEU A 205 15.43 -4.25 -5.38
CA LEU A 205 15.20 -5.20 -4.29
C LEU A 205 15.17 -6.66 -4.76
N HIS A 206 14.77 -6.92 -6.01
CA HIS A 206 14.90 -8.26 -6.59
C HIS A 206 16.35 -8.70 -6.70
N GLN A 207 17.17 -7.83 -7.31
CA GLN A 207 18.59 -8.03 -7.51
C GLN A 207 19.28 -8.23 -6.16
N ALA A 208 19.01 -7.36 -5.19
CA ALA A 208 19.56 -7.49 -3.85
C ALA A 208 19.17 -8.81 -3.17
N ALA A 209 17.92 -9.26 -3.32
CA ALA A 209 17.49 -10.56 -2.77
C ALA A 209 18.13 -11.78 -3.48
N GLN A 210 18.59 -11.61 -4.73
CA GLN A 210 19.24 -12.66 -5.53
C GLN A 210 20.73 -12.76 -5.25
N PHE A 211 21.44 -11.62 -5.24
CA PHE A 211 22.91 -11.60 -5.19
C PHE A 211 23.48 -11.49 -3.77
N ALA A 212 22.75 -10.91 -2.82
CA ALA A 212 23.22 -10.83 -1.44
C ALA A 212 23.30 -12.25 -0.81
N PRO A 213 24.27 -12.51 0.09
CA PRO A 213 24.45 -13.82 0.71
C PRO A 213 23.17 -14.33 1.40
N VAL A 214 22.91 -15.63 1.35
CA VAL A 214 21.64 -16.25 1.77
C VAL A 214 21.22 -15.88 3.19
N ASP A 215 22.18 -15.78 4.10
CA ASP A 215 21.99 -15.50 5.53
C ASP A 215 22.34 -14.05 5.92
N SER A 216 22.60 -13.18 4.94
CA SER A 216 22.96 -11.78 5.18
C SER A 216 21.75 -10.92 5.61
N PRO A 217 21.93 -9.94 6.51
CA PRO A 217 20.88 -8.99 6.85
C PRO A 217 20.43 -8.16 5.64
N GLU A 218 21.30 -7.87 4.70
CA GLU A 218 21.01 -7.11 3.48
C GLU A 218 20.00 -7.85 2.60
N ARG A 219 20.23 -9.15 2.35
CA ARG A 219 19.27 -9.99 1.62
C ARG A 219 17.93 -10.01 2.31
N ARG A 220 17.93 -10.12 3.64
CA ARG A 220 16.71 -10.15 4.44
C ARG A 220 15.92 -8.86 4.29
N TRP A 221 16.54 -7.70 4.50
CA TRP A 221 15.89 -6.40 4.36
C TRP A 221 15.37 -6.17 2.95
N ALA A 222 16.11 -6.59 1.92
CA ALA A 222 15.65 -6.47 0.54
C ALA A 222 14.33 -7.23 0.30
N ILE A 223 14.20 -8.43 0.89
CA ILE A 223 12.97 -9.24 0.80
C ILE A 223 11.83 -8.58 1.56
N LEU A 224 12.08 -8.09 2.77
CA LEU A 224 11.05 -7.51 3.63
C LEU A 224 10.51 -6.20 3.04
N LEU A 225 11.39 -5.30 2.59
CA LEU A 225 10.98 -4.04 1.95
C LEU A 225 10.23 -4.29 0.64
N ARG A 226 10.59 -5.35 -0.10
CA ARG A 226 9.83 -5.73 -1.31
C ARG A 226 8.41 -6.17 -0.94
N LEU A 227 8.24 -6.94 0.14
CA LEU A 227 6.91 -7.29 0.64
C LEU A 227 6.14 -6.05 1.13
N SER A 228 6.80 -5.12 1.82
CA SER A 228 6.20 -3.84 2.24
C SER A 228 5.71 -3.02 1.06
N LEU A 229 6.50 -2.94 -0.02
CA LEU A 229 6.12 -2.23 -1.24
C LEU A 229 4.94 -2.91 -1.96
N LEU A 230 4.91 -4.25 -2.03
CA LEU A 230 3.75 -4.97 -2.55
C LEU A 230 2.49 -4.73 -1.70
N GLY A 231 2.63 -4.66 -0.37
CA GLY A 231 1.54 -4.31 0.54
C GLY A 231 1.01 -2.90 0.28
N PHE A 232 1.89 -1.91 0.14
CA PHE A 232 1.54 -0.54 -0.23
C PHE A 232 0.78 -0.49 -1.56
N LEU A 233 1.33 -1.10 -2.61
CA LEU A 233 0.75 -1.07 -3.97
C LEU A 233 -0.61 -1.74 -4.03
N THR A 234 -0.83 -2.79 -3.22
CA THR A 234 -2.14 -3.45 -3.12
C THR A 234 -3.17 -2.49 -2.52
N CYS A 235 -2.81 -1.76 -1.46
CA CYS A 235 -3.69 -0.75 -0.87
C CYS A 235 -3.92 0.42 -1.85
N ALA A 236 -2.90 0.81 -2.61
CA ALA A 236 -2.95 1.91 -3.57
C ALA A 236 -3.92 1.68 -4.75
N LEU A 237 -4.35 0.44 -5.00
CA LEU A 237 -5.43 0.14 -5.96
C LEU A 237 -6.81 0.60 -5.49
N PHE A 238 -6.98 0.83 -4.18
CA PHE A 238 -8.24 1.21 -3.55
C PHE A 238 -8.19 2.59 -2.88
N LEU A 239 -7.03 3.24 -2.89
CA LEU A 239 -6.80 4.53 -2.23
C LEU A 239 -6.14 5.51 -3.19
N SER A 240 -6.51 6.78 -3.10
CA SER A 240 -5.94 7.90 -3.89
C SER A 240 -4.75 8.54 -3.16
N ARG A 241 -3.59 7.88 -3.17
CA ARG A 241 -2.41 8.22 -2.34
C ARG A 241 -1.12 8.43 -3.14
N THR A 242 -1.23 8.93 -4.37
CA THR A 242 -0.10 9.25 -5.25
C THR A 242 0.93 10.17 -4.57
N TYR A 243 0.47 11.14 -3.80
CA TYR A 243 1.31 12.17 -3.17
C TYR A 243 1.64 11.89 -1.70
N GLN A 244 1.17 10.77 -1.14
CA GLN A 244 1.31 10.53 0.28
C GLN A 244 2.78 10.28 0.66
N PRO A 245 3.33 10.95 1.70
CA PRO A 245 4.74 10.82 2.07
C PRO A 245 5.20 9.38 2.39
N THR A 246 4.28 8.52 2.81
CA THR A 246 4.53 7.11 3.17
C THR A 246 5.18 6.33 2.02
N LEU A 247 4.74 6.55 0.78
CA LEU A 247 5.34 5.92 -0.41
C LEU A 247 6.81 6.35 -0.55
N TYR A 248 7.07 7.65 -0.50
CA TYR A 248 8.40 8.21 -0.77
C TYR A 248 9.40 7.82 0.32
N ILE A 249 8.97 7.76 1.58
CA ILE A 249 9.78 7.21 2.68
C ILE A 249 10.12 5.74 2.41
N LEU A 250 9.13 4.93 2.01
CA LEU A 250 9.36 3.53 1.68
C LEU A 250 10.31 3.35 0.49
N LEU A 251 10.17 4.14 -0.56
CA LEU A 251 11.08 4.13 -1.71
C LEU A 251 12.52 4.48 -1.29
N GLY A 252 12.69 5.49 -0.42
CA GLY A 252 13.99 5.84 0.16
C GLY A 252 14.63 4.67 0.92
N LEU A 253 13.84 3.94 1.73
CA LEU A 253 14.30 2.72 2.40
C LEU A 253 14.68 1.61 1.41
N CYS A 254 13.93 1.46 0.31
CA CYS A 254 14.23 0.47 -0.73
C CYS A 254 15.59 0.74 -1.38
N ILE A 255 15.84 1.99 -1.76
CA ILE A 255 17.11 2.42 -2.38
C ILE A 255 18.28 2.23 -1.40
N ALA A 256 18.11 2.65 -0.14
CA ALA A 256 19.12 2.46 0.90
C ALA A 256 19.46 0.98 1.10
N SER A 257 18.44 0.11 1.15
CA SER A 257 18.64 -1.34 1.27
C SER A 257 19.36 -1.94 0.08
N TRP A 258 19.08 -1.48 -1.15
CA TRP A 258 19.79 -1.94 -2.33
C TRP A 258 21.25 -1.53 -2.28
N HIS A 259 21.55 -0.27 -1.95
CA HIS A 259 22.92 0.24 -1.86
C HIS A 259 23.76 -0.47 -0.78
N CYS A 260 23.16 -0.77 0.39
CA CYS A 260 23.82 -1.58 1.41
C CYS A 260 24.14 -2.99 0.89
N ALA A 261 23.19 -3.62 0.20
CA ALA A 261 23.36 -4.95 -0.34
C ALA A 261 24.41 -4.99 -1.47
N GLU A 262 24.43 -3.96 -2.33
CA GLU A 262 25.36 -3.82 -3.45
C GLU A 262 26.82 -3.84 -2.99
N LYS A 263 27.14 -3.11 -1.91
CA LYS A 263 28.48 -3.14 -1.31
C LYS A 263 28.91 -4.54 -0.87
N THR A 264 27.96 -5.38 -0.45
CA THR A 264 28.24 -6.73 0.02
C THR A 264 28.58 -7.70 -1.10
N TRP A 265 28.00 -7.56 -2.30
CA TRP A 265 28.33 -8.46 -3.42
C TRP A 265 29.35 -7.89 -4.40
N SER A 266 29.44 -6.56 -4.57
CA SER A 266 30.44 -5.91 -5.45
C SER A 266 31.88 -6.11 -4.98
N SER A 267 32.08 -6.44 -3.70
CA SER A 267 33.37 -6.85 -3.14
C SER A 267 33.79 -8.27 -3.55
N ARG A 268 32.97 -9.01 -4.31
CA ARG A 268 33.32 -10.33 -4.84
C ARG A 268 33.96 -10.18 -6.21
N GLU A 269 35.06 -10.88 -6.44
CA GLU A 269 35.84 -10.83 -7.69
C GLU A 269 35.01 -11.19 -8.95
N ASP A 270 33.96 -12.01 -8.79
CA ASP A 270 33.08 -12.47 -9.89
C ASP A 270 31.80 -11.62 -10.09
N ALA A 271 31.68 -10.47 -9.43
CA ALA A 271 30.43 -9.71 -9.41
C ALA A 271 30.24 -8.84 -10.66
N GLU A 272 29.49 -9.34 -11.64
CA GLU A 272 28.99 -8.51 -12.74
C GLU A 272 27.76 -7.72 -12.29
N VAL A 273 27.85 -6.37 -12.27
CA VAL A 273 26.71 -5.51 -11.97
C VAL A 273 25.80 -5.46 -13.19
N VAL A 274 24.74 -6.28 -13.18
CA VAL A 274 23.74 -6.27 -14.25
C VAL A 274 22.91 -4.98 -14.16
N PRO A 275 22.91 -4.13 -15.20
CA PRO A 275 22.15 -2.88 -15.17
C PRO A 275 20.65 -3.15 -15.13
N VAL A 276 19.95 -2.48 -14.22
CA VAL A 276 18.49 -2.60 -14.07
C VAL A 276 17.81 -1.85 -15.22
N ARG A 277 17.35 -2.59 -16.25
CA ARG A 277 16.64 -2.01 -17.41
C ARG A 277 15.21 -1.54 -17.07
N TRP A 278 15.08 -0.52 -16.22
CA TRP A 278 13.80 -0.06 -15.69
C TRP A 278 12.89 0.68 -16.70
N PRO A 279 13.37 1.51 -17.67
CA PRO A 279 12.47 2.34 -18.48
C PRO A 279 11.45 1.53 -19.30
N LEU A 280 11.91 0.48 -19.99
CA LEU A 280 11.03 -0.40 -20.76
C LEU A 280 10.01 -1.13 -19.87
N ALA A 281 10.43 -1.49 -18.66
CA ALA A 281 9.55 -2.15 -17.71
C ALA A 281 8.48 -1.20 -17.17
N THR A 282 8.86 0.05 -16.92
CA THR A 282 7.95 1.15 -16.57
C THR A 282 6.90 1.34 -17.65
N VAL A 283 7.31 1.49 -18.92
CA VAL A 283 6.38 1.63 -20.04
C VAL A 283 5.42 0.43 -20.13
N ARG A 284 5.92 -0.80 -19.97
CA ARG A 284 5.07 -2.00 -19.94
C ARG A 284 4.05 -1.96 -18.81
N VAL A 285 4.46 -1.60 -17.59
CA VAL A 285 3.56 -1.49 -16.43
C VAL A 285 2.52 -0.39 -16.65
N MET A 286 2.91 0.76 -17.21
CA MET A 286 1.98 1.84 -17.55
C MET A 286 0.93 1.38 -18.56
N ILE A 287 1.35 0.76 -19.67
CA ILE A 287 0.43 0.27 -20.71
C ILE A 287 -0.53 -0.76 -20.11
N ILE A 288 0.00 -1.74 -19.37
CA ILE A 288 -0.83 -2.79 -18.75
C ILE A 288 -1.83 -2.18 -17.76
N SER A 289 -1.39 -1.27 -16.88
CA SER A 289 -2.26 -0.68 -15.87
C SER A 289 -3.36 0.20 -16.48
N ILE A 290 -3.02 1.07 -17.44
CA ILE A 290 -4.02 1.89 -18.17
C ILE A 290 -4.99 0.98 -18.93
N PHE A 291 -4.48 -0.05 -19.62
CA PHE A 291 -5.31 -1.01 -20.34
C PHE A 291 -6.26 -1.77 -19.40
N LEU A 292 -5.78 -2.21 -18.24
CA LEU A 292 -6.62 -2.89 -17.24
C LEU A 292 -7.73 -1.96 -16.73
N VAL A 293 -7.41 -0.72 -16.37
CA VAL A 293 -8.42 0.27 -15.95
C VAL A 293 -9.43 0.50 -17.07
N TYR A 294 -8.97 0.70 -18.30
CA TYR A 294 -9.83 0.85 -19.48
C TYR A 294 -10.76 -0.34 -19.70
N MET A 295 -10.24 -1.56 -19.61
CA MET A 295 -11.02 -2.78 -19.78
C MET A 295 -12.07 -2.94 -18.67
N ILE A 296 -11.73 -2.62 -17.42
CA ILE A 296 -12.69 -2.67 -16.30
C ILE A 296 -13.83 -1.67 -16.52
N VAL A 297 -13.50 -0.42 -16.87
CA VAL A 297 -14.50 0.62 -17.17
C VAL A 297 -15.38 0.21 -18.34
N ARG A 298 -14.77 -0.28 -19.43
CA ARG A 298 -15.50 -0.64 -20.66
C ARG A 298 -16.39 -1.87 -20.46
N PHE A 299 -15.92 -2.87 -19.70
CA PHE A 299 -16.71 -4.03 -19.34
C PHE A 299 -17.94 -3.62 -18.55
N GLN A 300 -17.79 -2.84 -17.47
CA GLN A 300 -18.93 -2.40 -16.67
C GLN A 300 -19.95 -1.60 -17.48
N ASN A 301 -19.49 -0.66 -18.31
CA ASN A 301 -20.38 0.16 -19.15
C ASN A 301 -21.15 -0.67 -20.19
N ALA A 302 -20.69 -1.89 -20.52
CA ALA A 302 -21.41 -2.80 -21.41
C ALA A 302 -22.56 -3.55 -20.71
N PHE A 303 -22.51 -3.73 -19.39
CA PHE A 303 -23.57 -4.40 -18.60
C PHE A 303 -24.62 -3.44 -18.03
N VAL A 304 -24.33 -2.14 -18.03
CA VAL A 304 -25.24 -1.08 -17.53
C VAL A 304 -26.13 -0.51 -18.66
N ARG A 305 -25.95 -0.99 -19.92
CA ARG A 305 -26.84 -0.69 -21.06
C ARG A 305 -27.94 -1.72 -21.18
#